data_AF-A0A7X8VEP6-F1
#
_entry.id   AF-A0A7X8VEP6-F1
#
_cell.length_a   1.000
_cell.length_b   1.000
_cell.length_c   1.000
_cell.angle_alpha   90.00
_cell.angle_beta   90.00
_cell.angle_gamma   90.00
#
_symmetry.space_group_name_H-M   'P 1'
#
loop_
_entity.id
_entity.type
_entity.pdbx_description
1 polymer ?
#
loop_
_entity_poly.entity_id
_entity_poly.type
_entity_poly.pdbx_seq_one_letter_code
_entity_poly.pdbx_strand_id
1 'polypeptide(L)' 'SVPVTTGENIVEIDRDRVRMLYAQCPDKDCMRQGFISRPGQMIVCLPNRMVIKIQSDKSTKEVVDEVTF' A
#
# COMPACT_ATOMS: atom_id res chain seq x y z
N SER A 1 -1.35 -11.97 -6.60
CA SER A 1 -0.63 -10.82 -7.16
C SER A 1 -1.64 -9.77 -7.61
N VAL A 2 -1.19 -8.54 -7.85
CA VAL A 2 -2.03 -7.42 -8.29
C VAL A 2 -1.55 -7.00 -9.69
N PRO A 3 -2.35 -7.15 -10.75
CA PRO A 3 -1.96 -6.78 -12.11
C PRO A 3 -1.83 -5.27 -12.26
N VAL A 4 -0.90 -4.83 -13.11
CA VAL A 4 -0.66 -3.44 -13.50
C VAL A 4 -0.46 -3.35 -15.01
N THR A 5 -0.47 -2.13 -15.57
CA THR A 5 -0.36 -1.91 -17.01
C THR A 5 0.86 -2.57 -17.65
N THR A 6 1.97 -2.68 -16.92
CA THR A 6 3.26 -3.19 -17.43
C THR A 6 3.62 -4.58 -16.92
N GLY A 7 2.77 -5.24 -16.13
CA GLY A 7 3.06 -6.53 -15.49
C GLY A 7 2.26 -6.75 -14.22
N GLU A 8 2.91 -7.15 -13.13
CA GLU A 8 2.24 -7.38 -11.84
C GLU A 8 3.09 -6.94 -10.65
N ASN A 9 2.42 -6.70 -9.53
CA ASN A 9 3.04 -6.57 -8.21
C ASN A 9 2.67 -7.78 -7.35
N ILE A 10 3.60 -8.26 -6.54
CA ILE A 10 3.39 -9.37 -5.62
C ILE A 10 3.55 -8.84 -4.20
N VAL A 11 2.53 -9.06 -3.39
CA VAL A 11 2.50 -8.71 -1.97
C VAL A 11 2.65 -9.99 -1.18
N GLU A 12 3.51 -9.97 -0.16
CA GLU A 12 3.67 -11.07 0.79
C GLU A 12 3.08 -10.65 2.13
N ILE A 13 2.18 -11.48 2.64
CA ILE A 13 1.62 -11.38 3.98
C ILE A 13 2.21 -12.55 4.78
N ASP A 14 2.88 -12.23 5.87
CA ASP A 14 3.50 -13.20 6.78
C ASP A 14 3.06 -12.87 8.21
N ARG A 15 2.18 -13.69 8.78
CA ARG A 15 1.56 -13.44 10.10
C ARG A 15 0.88 -12.08 10.20
N ASP A 16 1.45 -11.15 10.97
CA ASP A 16 0.95 -9.82 11.31
C ASP A 16 1.64 -8.70 10.51
N ARG A 17 2.46 -9.07 9.52
CA ARG A 17 3.22 -8.11 8.71
C ARG A 17 3.00 -8.34 7.22
N VAL A 18 3.12 -7.24 6.45
CA VAL A 18 2.98 -7.23 5.00
C VAL A 18 4.14 -6.47 4.37
N ARG A 19 4.63 -6.94 3.22
CA ARG A 19 5.62 -6.24 2.38
C ARG A 19 5.31 -6.37 0.90
N MET A 20 5.91 -5.50 0.10
CA MET A 20 5.97 -5.71 -1.34
C MET A 20 7.10 -6.67 -1.68
N LEU A 21 6.76 -7.90 -2.07
CA LEU A 21 7.74 -8.91 -2.47
C LEU A 21 8.31 -8.59 -3.85
N TYR A 22 7.46 -8.14 -4.78
CA TYR A 22 7.84 -7.78 -6.13
C TYR A 22 6.98 -6.61 -6.64
N ALA A 23 7.57 -5.73 -7.44
CA ALA A 23 6.83 -4.70 -8.14
C ALA A 23 7.42 -4.44 -9.52
N GLN A 24 6.56 -4.40 -10.54
CA GLN A 24 6.94 -3.98 -11.88
C GLN A 24 6.96 -2.44 -12.00
N CYS A 25 7.82 -1.78 -11.23
CA CYS A 25 8.05 -0.33 -11.29
C CYS A 25 9.56 -0.01 -11.47
N PRO A 26 9.92 1.17 -11.99
CA PRO A 26 11.33 1.57 -12.15
C PRO A 26 12.01 1.85 -10.80
N ASP A 27 11.31 2.52 -9.88
CA ASP A 27 11.95 3.09 -8.69
C ASP A 27 12.25 2.04 -7.62
N LYS A 28 11.44 0.96 -7.56
CA LYS A 28 11.55 -0.13 -6.58
C LYS A 28 11.51 0.31 -5.09
N ASP A 29 11.11 1.55 -4.77
CA ASP A 29 11.03 2.07 -3.40
C ASP A 29 10.11 1.24 -2.49
N CYS A 30 8.95 0.86 -3.02
CA CYS A 30 7.96 0.05 -2.32
C CYS A 30 8.49 -1.31 -1.85
N MET A 31 9.45 -1.91 -2.58
CA MET A 31 10.11 -3.16 -2.18
C MET A 31 11.18 -2.90 -1.11
N ARG A 32 11.95 -1.80 -1.23
CA ARG A 32 12.98 -1.41 -0.26
C ARG A 32 12.42 -1.10 1.13
N GLN A 33 11.16 -0.64 1.19
CA GLN A 33 10.49 -0.33 2.45
C GLN A 33 10.35 -1.54 3.38
N GLY A 34 10.31 -2.77 2.82
CA GLY A 34 10.24 -3.99 3.60
C GLY A 34 8.89 -4.19 4.31
N PHE A 35 8.92 -4.83 5.47
CA PHE A 35 7.71 -5.18 6.23
C PHE A 35 7.14 -4.00 7.01
N ILE A 36 5.81 -3.87 6.95
CA ILE A 36 5.00 -3.04 7.86
C ILE A 36 4.03 -3.94 8.64
N SER A 37 3.67 -3.56 9.86
CA SER A 37 2.78 -4.37 10.73
C SER A 37 1.82 -3.56 11.61
N ARG A 38 1.99 -2.23 11.69
CA ARG A 38 1.21 -1.37 12.58
C ARG A 38 0.15 -0.58 11.81
N PRO A 39 -1.06 -0.40 12.37
CA PRO A 39 -2.07 0.50 11.81
C PRO A 39 -1.51 1.89 11.53
N GLY A 40 -1.91 2.47 10.40
CA GLY A 40 -1.41 3.76 9.93
C GLY A 40 -0.12 3.68 9.12
N GLN A 41 0.61 2.56 9.15
CA GLN A 41 1.71 2.33 8.20
C GLN A 41 1.16 2.02 6.80
N MET A 42 1.92 2.45 5.79
CA MET A 42 1.58 2.25 4.39
C MET A 42 2.80 1.99 3.53
N ILE A 43 2.61 1.22 2.46
CA ILE A 43 3.55 1.04 1.35
C ILE A 43 2.93 1.68 0.11
N VAL A 44 3.68 2.56 -0.54
CA VAL A 44 3.22 3.30 -1.73
C VAL A 44 4.07 2.94 -2.93
N CYS A 45 3.44 2.51 -4.01
CA CYS A 45 4.07 2.34 -5.32
C CYS A 45 3.51 3.41 -6.25
N LEU A 46 4.19 4.56 -6.30
CA LEU A 46 3.72 5.74 -7.04
C LEU A 46 3.54 5.49 -8.55
N PRO A 47 4.49 4.85 -9.26
CA PRO A 47 4.34 4.59 -10.70
C PRO A 47 3.15 3.70 -11.04
N ASN A 48 2.88 2.71 -10.18
CA ASN A 48 1.80 1.75 -10.36
C ASN A 48 0.49 2.19 -9.66
N ARG A 49 0.46 3.39 -9.07
CA ARG A 49 -0.68 3.97 -8.35
C ARG A 49 -1.30 3.02 -7.33
N MET A 50 -0.47 2.27 -6.61
CA MET A 50 -0.91 1.22 -5.68
C MET A 50 -0.49 1.56 -4.26
N VAL A 51 -1.40 1.38 -3.30
CA VAL A 51 -1.17 1.65 -1.88
C VAL A 51 -1.60 0.44 -1.05
N ILE A 52 -0.72 -0.01 -0.16
CA ILE A 52 -1.03 -0.99 0.88
C ILE A 52 -1.11 -0.21 2.19
N LYS A 53 -2.25 -0.28 2.89
CA LYS A 53 -2.46 0.41 4.17
C LYS A 53 -2.92 -0.60 5.21
N ILE A 54 -2.28 -0.61 6.38
CA ILE A 54 -2.79 -1.36 7.53
C ILE A 54 -3.84 -0.48 8.22
N GLN A 55 -5.08 -0.95 8.22
CA GLN A 55 -6.19 -0.31 8.90
C GLN A 55 -6.48 -1.03 10.23
N SER A 56 -6.95 -0.29 11.22
CA SER A 56 -7.57 -0.87 12.41
C SER A 56 -9.08 -0.95 12.19
N ASP A 57 -9.75 -1.95 12.77
CA ASP A 57 -11.22 -2.10 12.72
C ASP A 57 -12.01 -0.97 13.39
N LYS A 58 -11.33 0.03 13.96
CA LYS A 58 -11.97 1.30 14.32
C LYS A 58 -12.33 2.05 13.04
N SER A 59 -13.58 1.87 12.60
CA SER A 59 -14.25 2.66 11.57
C SER A 59 -14.10 4.16 11.85
N THR A 60 -12.99 4.73 11.39
CA THR A 60 -12.81 6.18 11.39
C THR A 60 -13.58 6.66 10.18
N LYS A 61 -14.81 7.12 10.40
CA LYS A 61 -15.55 7.88 9.40
C LYS A 61 -14.62 9.02 8.96
N GLU A 62 -14.14 8.97 7.73
CA GLU A 62 -13.49 10.12 7.11
C GLU A 62 -14.56 11.21 7.04
N VAL A 63 -14.47 12.20 7.93
CA VAL A 63 -15.15 13.48 7.74
C VAL A 63 -14.40 14.12 6.59
N VAL A 64 -14.95 13.97 5.38
CA VAL A 64 -14.47 14.69 4.21
C VAL A 64 -14.95 16.12 4.41
N ASP A 65 -14.05 17.04 4.77
CA ASP A 65 -14.35 18.47 4.85
C ASP A 65 -14.74 18.95 3.45
N GLU A 66 -16.04 19.09 3.23
CA GLU A 66 -16.61 19.81 2.10
C GLU A 66 -16.29 21.31 2.29
N VAL A 67 -15.31 21.83 1.56
CA VAL A 67 -15.17 23.28 1.39
C VAL A 67 -16.04 23.68 0.21
N THR A 68 -17.26 24.15 0.50
CA THR A 68 -18.12 24.82 -0.48
C THR A 68 -17.82 26.32 -0.45
N PHE A 69 -17.44 26.86 -1.62
CA PHE A 69 -17.22 28.29 -1.88
C PHE A 69 -18.54 29.01 -2.13
#